data_AF-A0A9P0PBT3-F1
#
_entry.id   AF-A0A9P0PBT3-F1
#
_cell.length_a   1.000
_cell.length_b   1.000
_cell.length_c   1.000
_cell.angle_alpha   90.00
_cell.angle_beta   90.00
_cell.angle_gamma   90.00
#
_symmetry.space_group_name_H-M   'P 1'
#
loop_
_entity.id
_entity.type
_entity.pdbx_description
1 polymer ?
#
loop_
_entity_poly.entity_id
_entity_poly.type
_entity_poly.pdbx_seq_one_letter_code
_entity_poly.pdbx_strand_id
1 'polypeptide(L)'
;MLSWLQEGRNRSTGHQRQYTERQDRYLSPNSSGSHFLIIWSPRDGEVITPEIARPRVPHEILFAIGGWSGGSPTNFIETYDTRADRWVKLEEVDPTGPRAYHGTAVVGFKIYVIGGFDGMDYFNSCRCLDAVNKVWKEIAPMHARRCYVSTTVLDELIYAMGGYDGHHRQNTAEKYDHRTNQWSLIAPMNMQRSDASACALNGKIYITGGFNGQECMHSAEVYDPEINQWSLITPMRSRRSGVSCIAYHGQVYVIGGFNGISRMCSGEKFNPQANTWAPIPDMYNPRSNFAIEVIDDMIFAIGGFNGVTTIYHVECYDERTNEWYEATDMNIYRSALSACVIDGLPNVQDYIHKHRDRLMEEKRQKMIALENQRNMGGVGHNIAINQQQENIAAVVNANMQQLNILQQLNANLNPALPPAPVPNPQPMDVDENENNQN
;
A
#
# COMPACT_ATOMS: atom_id res chain seq x y z
N MET A 1 -68.93 -5.36 46.12
CA MET A 1 -68.22 -4.07 46.22
C MET A 1 -67.51 -3.87 44.89
N LEU A 2 -68.13 -3.16 43.93
CA LEU A 2 -68.12 -1.69 43.78
C LEU A 2 -66.69 -1.18 43.50
N SER A 3 -66.31 -0.39 42.49
CA SER A 3 -66.92 0.26 41.29
C SER A 3 -66.04 1.50 40.98
N TRP A 4 -66.13 2.06 39.75
CA TRP A 4 -65.67 3.40 39.29
C TRP A 4 -64.16 3.52 38.97
N LEU A 5 -63.63 3.94 37.80
CA LEU A 5 -64.08 4.66 36.58
C LEU A 5 -64.67 6.08 36.79
N GLN A 6 -64.18 7.03 35.99
CA GLN A 6 -64.71 8.39 35.69
C GLN A 6 -64.57 9.43 36.82
N GLU A 7 -64.26 10.72 36.60
CA GLU A 7 -64.58 11.74 35.58
C GLU A 7 -63.52 12.87 35.73
N GLY A 8 -63.26 13.82 34.83
CA GLY A 8 -64.01 14.36 33.71
C GLY A 8 -64.07 15.91 33.80
N ARG A 9 -63.60 16.58 32.73
CA ARG A 9 -63.99 17.95 32.25
C ARG A 9 -63.50 19.14 33.12
N ASN A 10 -63.16 20.33 32.62
CA ASN A 10 -63.53 21.07 31.41
C ASN A 10 -62.68 22.35 31.28
N ARG A 11 -62.39 22.78 30.03
CA ARG A 11 -62.26 24.19 29.52
C ARG A 11 -61.12 25.06 30.11
N SER A 12 -60.48 26.03 29.44
CA SER A 12 -60.43 26.62 28.09
C SER A 12 -59.42 27.78 28.19
N THR A 13 -59.11 28.45 27.07
CA THR A 13 -58.21 29.62 26.93
C THR A 13 -56.72 29.22 26.94
N GLY A 14 -55.99 29.25 25.84
CA GLY A 14 -55.90 30.31 24.84
C GLY A 14 -54.67 31.13 25.20
N HIS A 15 -53.59 31.03 24.43
CA HIS A 15 -52.61 32.09 24.19
C HIS A 15 -51.72 31.71 23.01
N GLN A 16 -51.67 32.65 22.06
CA GLN A 16 -50.88 32.68 20.85
C GLN A 16 -49.37 32.57 21.14
N ARG A 17 -48.64 31.82 20.29
CA ARG A 17 -47.28 32.19 19.91
C ARG A 17 -47.09 31.97 18.40
N GLN A 18 -47.26 33.09 17.70
CA GLN A 18 -46.57 33.55 16.50
C GLN A 18 -45.85 32.50 15.64
N TYR A 19 -46.55 32.09 14.58
CA TYR A 19 -45.92 31.78 13.30
C TYR A 19 -45.45 33.10 12.68
N THR A 20 -44.15 33.26 12.46
CA THR A 20 -43.64 34.31 11.58
C THR A 20 -43.72 33.82 10.14
N GLU A 21 -44.79 34.21 9.46
CA GLU A 21 -44.88 34.25 8.01
C GLU A 21 -43.86 35.25 7.48
N ARG A 22 -42.97 34.82 6.58
CA ARG A 22 -42.31 35.72 5.64
C ARG A 22 -42.99 35.56 4.29
N GLN A 23 -43.55 36.67 3.83
CA GLN A 23 -44.18 36.85 2.52
C GLN A 23 -43.15 36.62 1.41
N ASP A 24 -43.37 35.59 0.59
CA ASP A 24 -42.81 35.55 -0.75
C ASP A 24 -43.93 35.84 -1.77
N ARG A 25 -43.74 36.97 -2.46
CA ARG A 25 -44.62 37.45 -3.52
C ARG A 25 -44.50 36.56 -4.75
N TYR A 26 -45.65 36.16 -5.28
CA TYR A 26 -45.81 35.60 -6.61
C TYR A 26 -45.20 36.52 -7.68
N LEU A 27 -44.22 36.01 -8.43
CA LEU A 27 -43.92 36.40 -9.80
C LEU A 27 -43.76 35.13 -10.63
N SER A 28 -44.50 35.07 -11.73
CA SER A 28 -44.59 34.00 -12.72
C SER A 28 -43.26 33.74 -13.47
N PRO A 29 -43.08 32.56 -14.11
CA PRO A 29 -41.79 32.09 -14.59
C PRO A 29 -41.46 32.64 -15.99
N ASN A 30 -40.23 33.13 -16.19
CA ASN A 30 -39.59 33.14 -17.51
C ASN A 30 -38.06 33.26 -17.38
N SER A 31 -37.38 32.56 -18.29
CA SER A 31 -35.94 32.56 -18.61
C SER A 31 -34.94 31.92 -17.62
N SER A 32 -34.58 30.67 -17.94
CA SER A 32 -33.21 30.14 -18.06
C SER A 32 -32.05 30.91 -17.40
N GLY A 33 -31.40 30.29 -16.41
CA GLY A 33 -30.09 30.70 -15.94
C GLY A 33 -29.68 29.97 -14.67
N SER A 34 -28.73 29.05 -14.78
CA SER A 34 -28.11 28.31 -13.67
C SER A 34 -27.38 29.27 -12.73
N HIS A 35 -27.94 29.56 -11.56
CA HIS A 35 -27.25 30.33 -10.52
C HIS A 35 -26.42 29.39 -9.65
N PHE A 36 -25.13 29.24 -10.00
CA PHE A 36 -24.10 28.87 -9.03
C PHE A 36 -23.97 30.01 -8.02
N LEU A 37 -24.05 29.69 -6.73
CA LEU A 37 -23.78 30.64 -5.64
C LEU A 37 -22.27 30.89 -5.59
N ILE A 38 -21.79 31.88 -6.34
CA ILE A 38 -20.40 32.35 -6.30
C ILE A 38 -20.30 33.42 -5.22
N ILE A 39 -19.70 33.08 -4.08
CA ILE A 39 -19.30 34.07 -3.06
C ILE A 39 -17.88 34.51 -3.40
N TRP A 40 -17.75 35.70 -3.98
CA TRP A 40 -16.46 36.40 -4.13
C TRP A 40 -16.38 37.54 -3.10
N SER A 41 -15.25 37.62 -2.40
CA SER A 41 -14.76 38.86 -1.81
C SER A 41 -13.24 38.92 -2.03
N PRO A 42 -12.72 39.89 -2.81
CA PRO A 42 -11.29 39.97 -3.10
C PRO A 42 -10.61 40.99 -2.19
N ARG A 43 -10.05 40.53 -1.07
CA ARG A 43 -8.83 41.06 -0.46
C ARG A 43 -8.14 39.87 0.18
N ASP A 44 -6.92 39.60 -0.27
CA ASP A 44 -6.09 38.44 0.05
C ASP A 44 -6.52 37.18 -0.72
N GLY A 45 -5.71 36.81 -1.72
CA GLY A 45 -5.98 35.72 -2.68
C GLY A 45 -5.96 34.30 -2.11
N GLU A 46 -6.41 34.10 -0.87
CA GLU A 46 -6.64 32.77 -0.30
C GLU A 46 -8.12 32.40 -0.42
N VAL A 47 -8.41 31.42 -1.27
CA VAL A 47 -9.73 30.77 -1.29
C VAL A 47 -9.80 29.83 -0.08
N ILE A 48 -10.42 30.29 0.99
CA ILE A 48 -10.67 29.46 2.18
C ILE A 48 -11.80 28.48 1.83
N THR A 49 -11.50 27.18 1.89
CA THR A 49 -12.51 26.12 1.70
C THR A 49 -13.58 26.24 2.79
N PRO A 50 -14.87 26.37 2.45
CA PRO A 50 -15.95 26.44 3.43
C PRO A 50 -15.95 25.23 4.36
N GLU A 51 -16.37 25.37 5.62
CA GLU A 51 -16.33 24.28 6.61
C GLU A 51 -17.05 23.00 6.14
N ILE A 52 -18.16 23.14 5.41
CA ILE A 52 -18.92 22.01 4.85
C ILE A 52 -18.19 21.30 3.70
N ALA A 53 -17.22 21.95 3.07
CA ALA A 53 -16.40 21.43 1.98
C ALA A 53 -15.01 20.96 2.46
N ARG A 54 -14.68 21.12 3.74
CA ARG A 54 -13.46 20.56 4.33
C ARG A 54 -13.55 19.04 4.32
N PRO A 55 -12.49 18.31 3.90
CA PRO A 55 -12.47 16.85 4.01
C PRO A 55 -12.76 16.42 5.46
N ARG A 56 -13.54 15.36 5.67
CA ARG A 56 -13.77 14.83 7.03
C ARG A 56 -12.48 14.30 7.62
N VAL A 57 -12.29 14.41 8.93
CA VAL A 57 -11.17 13.72 9.59
C VAL A 57 -11.31 12.21 9.36
N PRO A 58 -10.20 11.48 9.15
CA PRO A 58 -10.24 10.03 9.10
C PRO A 58 -10.70 9.46 10.46
N HIS A 59 -11.38 8.31 10.43
CA HIS A 59 -11.77 7.60 11.64
C HIS A 59 -10.63 6.73 12.18
N GLU A 60 -9.80 6.23 11.27
CA GLU A 60 -8.65 5.36 11.52
C GLU A 60 -7.39 6.13 11.17
N ILE A 61 -6.36 6.03 12.01
CA ILE A 61 -5.02 6.52 11.70
C ILE A 61 -4.05 5.37 11.70
N LEU A 62 -3.33 5.22 10.60
CA LEU A 62 -2.21 4.30 10.51
C LEU A 62 -0.94 5.00 11.01
N PHE A 63 -0.22 4.34 11.90
CA PHE A 63 1.09 4.73 12.40
C PHE A 63 2.15 3.81 11.80
N ALA A 64 3.25 4.37 11.29
CA ALA A 64 4.45 3.66 10.88
C ALA A 64 5.61 4.07 11.81
N ILE A 65 6.12 3.12 12.60
CA ILE A 65 7.01 3.39 13.73
C ILE A 65 8.38 2.74 13.52
N GLY A 66 9.43 3.53 13.79
CA GLY A 66 10.82 3.08 13.83
C GLY A 66 11.31 2.52 12.50
N GLY A 67 12.03 1.40 12.58
CA GLY A 67 12.60 0.71 11.42
C GLY A 67 14.03 1.15 11.09
N TRP A 68 14.54 0.63 9.98
CA TRP A 68 15.91 0.79 9.51
C TRP A 68 15.96 1.70 8.28
N SER A 69 16.77 2.76 8.35
CA SER A 69 16.96 3.73 7.27
C SER A 69 18.40 4.22 7.23
N GLY A 70 18.94 4.46 6.03
CA GLY A 70 20.26 5.08 5.89
C GLY A 70 21.42 4.33 6.57
N GLY A 71 21.27 3.03 6.82
CA GLY A 71 22.29 2.20 7.47
C GLY A 71 22.16 2.06 8.99
N SER A 72 21.16 2.67 9.63
CA SER A 72 20.94 2.52 11.08
C SER A 72 19.45 2.43 11.44
N PRO A 73 19.11 1.92 12.64
CA PRO A 73 17.77 2.04 13.19
C PRO A 73 17.34 3.49 13.41
N THR A 74 16.03 3.72 13.39
CA THR A 74 15.40 5.03 13.56
C THR A 74 14.32 4.98 14.64
N ASN A 75 13.95 6.14 15.21
CA ASN A 75 12.79 6.32 16.08
C ASN A 75 11.72 7.22 15.44
N PHE A 76 11.80 7.44 14.13
CA PHE A 76 10.84 8.27 13.43
C PHE A 76 9.46 7.63 13.43
N ILE A 77 8.43 8.47 13.55
CA ILE A 77 7.04 8.07 13.46
C ILE A 77 6.41 8.88 12.33
N GLU A 78 5.74 8.18 11.43
CA GLU A 78 4.88 8.79 10.42
C GLU A 78 3.46 8.29 10.61
N THR A 79 2.47 9.15 10.39
CA THR A 79 1.06 8.80 10.37
C THR A 79 0.48 9.02 8.98
N TYR A 80 -0.49 8.21 8.59
CA TYR A 80 -1.13 8.32 7.28
C TYR A 80 -2.58 8.79 7.42
N ASP A 81 -2.89 9.94 6.82
CA ASP A 81 -4.26 10.47 6.69
C ASP A 81 -4.88 9.92 5.41
N THR A 82 -5.74 8.89 5.53
CA THR A 82 -6.40 8.26 4.37
C THR A 82 -7.31 9.20 3.61
N ARG A 83 -7.83 10.25 4.26
CA ARG A 83 -8.72 11.23 3.62
C ARG A 83 -7.94 12.27 2.82
N ALA A 84 -6.69 12.51 3.18
CA ALA A 84 -5.77 13.36 2.42
C ALA A 84 -4.85 12.58 1.47
N ASP A 85 -4.73 11.25 1.66
CA ASP A 85 -3.74 10.39 1.02
C ASP A 85 -2.33 10.98 1.21
N ARG A 86 -1.94 11.21 2.47
CA ARG A 86 -0.67 11.84 2.83
C ARG A 86 -0.10 11.27 4.11
N TRP A 87 1.23 11.11 4.11
CA TRP A 87 2.01 10.83 5.29
C TRP A 87 2.41 12.12 6.01
N VAL A 88 2.30 12.12 7.33
CA VAL A 88 2.68 13.20 8.23
C VAL A 88 3.76 12.69 9.15
N LYS A 89 4.92 13.34 9.13
CA LYS A 89 5.98 13.05 10.09
C LYS A 89 5.65 13.69 11.43
N LEU A 90 5.67 12.91 12.50
CA LEU A 90 5.49 13.42 13.86
C LEU A 90 6.80 14.00 14.40
N GLU A 91 6.66 15.06 15.20
CA GLU A 91 7.78 15.65 15.94
C GLU A 91 8.06 14.85 17.21
N GLU A 92 7.01 14.32 17.82
CA GLU A 92 7.10 13.44 18.97
C GLU A 92 7.66 12.07 18.54
N VAL A 93 8.76 11.67 19.19
CA VAL A 93 9.43 10.39 18.97
C VAL A 93 9.68 9.71 20.31
N ASP A 94 10.01 8.42 20.27
CA ASP A 94 10.41 7.68 21.45
C ASP A 94 11.71 8.28 22.03
N PRO A 95 11.68 8.82 23.27
CA PRO A 95 12.82 9.50 23.87
C PRO A 95 13.95 8.55 24.25
N THR A 96 13.66 7.25 24.39
CA THR A 96 14.66 6.25 24.76
C THR A 96 15.49 5.79 23.56
N GLY A 97 15.10 6.16 22.32
CA GLY A 97 15.93 5.99 21.14
C GLY A 97 15.42 4.96 20.12
N PRO A 98 16.18 4.76 19.02
CA PRO A 98 15.74 4.07 17.81
C PRO A 98 15.52 2.57 18.00
N ARG A 99 14.60 2.00 17.21
CA ARG A 99 14.32 0.56 17.19
C ARG A 99 13.95 0.08 15.79
N ALA A 100 14.60 -0.99 15.34
CA ALA A 100 14.23 -1.77 14.17
C ALA A 100 13.88 -3.21 14.59
N TYR A 101 13.15 -3.94 13.73
CA TYR A 101 12.77 -5.34 13.94
C TYR A 101 12.00 -5.58 15.25
N HIS A 102 11.31 -4.55 15.74
CA HIS A 102 10.38 -4.60 16.85
C HIS A 102 8.98 -4.98 16.34
N GLY A 103 8.14 -5.48 17.23
CA GLY A 103 6.72 -5.65 16.95
C GLY A 103 5.92 -4.49 17.52
N THR A 104 4.79 -4.15 16.89
CA THR A 104 3.78 -3.28 17.50
C THR A 104 2.49 -4.03 17.79
N ALA A 105 1.74 -3.52 18.75
CA ALA A 105 0.42 -3.98 19.13
C ALA A 105 -0.40 -2.82 19.67
N VAL A 106 -1.70 -2.80 19.42
CA VAL A 106 -2.61 -1.73 19.86
C VAL A 106 -3.65 -2.31 20.80
N VAL A 107 -3.82 -1.67 21.96
CA VAL A 107 -4.91 -1.95 22.89
C VAL A 107 -5.51 -0.63 23.36
N GLY A 108 -6.77 -0.37 22.96
CA GLY A 108 -7.37 0.95 23.08
C GLY A 108 -6.57 2.01 22.31
N PHE A 109 -6.32 3.17 22.92
CA PHE A 109 -5.52 4.25 22.30
C PHE A 109 -4.03 4.18 22.63
N LYS A 110 -3.52 2.98 22.93
CA LYS A 110 -2.12 2.78 23.32
C LYS A 110 -1.41 1.89 22.32
N ILE A 111 -0.24 2.33 21.88
CA ILE A 111 0.66 1.58 21.00
C ILE A 111 1.77 1.00 21.84
N TYR A 112 1.92 -0.32 21.80
CA TYR A 112 2.97 -1.05 22.47
C TYR A 112 4.06 -1.39 21.47
N VAL A 113 5.30 -1.03 21.77
CA VAL A 113 6.51 -1.31 21.00
C VAL A 113 7.30 -2.37 21.74
N ILE A 114 7.42 -3.56 21.13
CA ILE A 114 7.88 -4.79 21.79
C ILE A 114 9.21 -5.23 21.19
N GLY A 115 10.25 -5.31 22.04
CA GLY A 115 11.56 -5.83 21.65
C GLY A 115 12.26 -5.01 20.56
N GLY A 116 12.95 -5.69 19.65
CA GLY A 116 13.70 -5.09 18.56
C GLY A 116 15.20 -4.92 18.84
N PHE A 117 15.84 -4.08 18.03
CA PHE A 117 17.28 -3.89 17.96
C PHE A 117 17.60 -2.43 17.60
N ASP A 118 18.60 -1.83 18.24
CA ASP A 118 19.03 -0.44 18.00
C ASP A 118 20.33 -0.31 17.19
N GLY A 119 20.92 -1.42 16.77
CA GLY A 119 22.23 -1.45 16.10
C GLY A 119 23.32 -2.08 16.98
N MET A 120 23.08 -2.17 18.29
CA MET A 120 24.01 -2.68 19.27
C MET A 120 23.39 -3.81 20.11
N ASP A 121 22.21 -3.57 20.68
CA ASP A 121 21.59 -4.44 21.68
C ASP A 121 20.27 -5.06 21.21
N TYR A 122 20.08 -6.33 21.60
CA TYR A 122 18.83 -7.07 21.41
C TYR A 122 17.93 -6.92 22.64
N PHE A 123 16.73 -6.40 22.44
CA PHE A 123 15.88 -5.99 23.56
C PHE A 123 14.83 -7.02 23.95
N ASN A 124 14.64 -7.16 25.27
CA ASN A 124 13.41 -7.64 25.88
C ASN A 124 12.55 -6.49 26.44
N SER A 125 13.09 -5.26 26.46
CA SER A 125 12.37 -4.08 26.93
C SER A 125 11.21 -3.73 25.99
N CYS A 126 10.12 -3.28 26.60
CA CYS A 126 8.87 -2.95 25.95
C CYS A 126 8.45 -1.54 26.35
N ARG A 127 7.91 -0.79 25.40
CA ARG A 127 7.53 0.61 25.58
C ARG A 127 6.08 0.81 25.15
N CYS A 128 5.41 1.79 25.72
CA CYS A 128 4.02 2.11 25.43
C CYS A 128 3.90 3.61 25.14
N LEU A 129 3.33 3.95 23.98
CA LEU A 129 2.88 5.30 23.66
C LEU A 129 1.38 5.40 23.96
N ASP A 130 1.02 6.31 24.85
CA ASP A 130 -0.35 6.81 24.97
C ASP A 130 -0.58 7.84 23.87
N ALA A 131 -1.36 7.50 22.84
CA ALA A 131 -1.59 8.37 21.68
C ALA A 131 -2.54 9.54 21.99
N VAL A 132 -3.29 9.50 23.09
CA VAL A 132 -4.12 10.64 23.49
C VAL A 132 -3.25 11.69 24.19
N ASN A 133 -2.41 11.24 25.13
CA ASN A 133 -1.59 12.14 25.95
C ASN A 133 -0.20 12.40 25.34
N LYS A 134 0.18 11.67 24.28
CA LYS A 134 1.50 11.71 23.63
C LYS A 134 2.65 11.42 24.59
N VAL A 135 2.44 10.49 25.53
CA VAL A 135 3.42 10.13 26.55
C VAL A 135 3.94 8.72 26.32
N TRP A 136 5.27 8.59 26.29
CA TRP A 136 5.98 7.32 26.29
C TRP A 136 6.24 6.84 27.72
N LYS A 137 6.05 5.53 27.94
CA LYS A 137 6.40 4.86 29.20
C LYS A 137 7.03 3.51 28.92
N GLU A 138 8.00 3.13 29.75
CA GLU A 138 8.47 1.76 29.81
C GLU A 138 7.43 0.90 30.56
N ILE A 139 7.21 -0.32 30.06
CA ILE A 139 6.34 -1.31 30.70
C ILE A 139 7.17 -2.53 31.10
N ALA A 140 6.56 -3.54 31.71
CA ALA A 140 7.28 -4.75 32.08
C ALA A 140 8.03 -5.33 30.86
N PRO A 141 9.31 -5.72 31.02
CA PRO A 141 10.06 -6.33 29.94
C PRO A 141 9.60 -7.78 29.74
N MET A 142 9.75 -8.27 28.51
CA MET A 142 9.60 -9.68 28.20
C MET A 142 10.62 -10.53 28.98
N HIS A 143 10.29 -11.81 29.17
CA HIS A 143 11.23 -12.80 29.71
C HIS A 143 12.41 -13.00 28.76
N ALA A 144 12.13 -13.06 27.46
CA ALA A 144 13.14 -13.23 26.43
C ALA A 144 13.46 -11.94 25.67
N ARG A 145 14.72 -11.79 25.22
CA ARG A 145 15.12 -10.77 24.25
C ARG A 145 14.64 -11.20 22.87
N ARG A 146 13.97 -10.32 22.13
CA ARG A 146 13.40 -10.65 20.82
C ARG A 146 13.58 -9.48 19.85
N CYS A 147 14.45 -9.63 18.87
CA CYS A 147 14.35 -8.88 17.62
C CYS A 147 13.80 -9.81 16.51
N TYR A 148 13.31 -9.24 15.42
CA TYR A 148 12.52 -9.97 14.41
C TYR A 148 11.33 -10.71 15.03
N VAL A 149 10.74 -10.09 16.05
CA VAL A 149 9.66 -10.65 16.86
C VAL A 149 8.35 -10.56 16.10
N SER A 150 7.53 -11.61 16.20
CA SER A 150 6.15 -11.56 15.71
C SER A 150 5.23 -11.15 16.85
N THR A 151 4.41 -10.12 16.64
CA THR A 151 3.43 -9.64 17.63
C THR A 151 2.02 -9.68 17.08
N THR A 152 1.05 -9.96 17.95
CA THR A 152 -0.37 -9.79 17.62
C THR A 152 -1.18 -9.57 18.90
N VAL A 153 -2.44 -9.14 18.74
CA VAL A 153 -3.38 -8.95 19.85
C VAL A 153 -4.51 -9.95 19.72
N LEU A 154 -4.82 -10.64 20.82
CA LEU A 154 -5.99 -11.51 20.93
C LEU A 154 -6.59 -11.34 22.32
N ASP A 155 -7.90 -11.05 22.37
CA ASP A 155 -8.65 -10.83 23.62
C ASP A 155 -8.01 -9.78 24.56
N GLU A 156 -7.58 -8.65 23.96
CA GLU A 156 -6.86 -7.54 24.63
C GLU A 156 -5.50 -7.93 25.25
N LEU A 157 -5.02 -9.15 25.01
CA LEU A 157 -3.68 -9.59 25.40
C LEU A 157 -2.71 -9.45 24.21
N ILE A 158 -1.49 -9.01 24.50
CA ILE A 158 -0.45 -8.85 23.49
C ILE A 158 0.43 -10.09 23.50
N TYR A 159 0.60 -10.75 22.37
CA TYR A 159 1.43 -11.93 22.23
C TYR A 159 2.73 -11.56 21.53
N ALA A 160 3.85 -12.02 22.07
CA ALA A 160 5.18 -11.89 21.48
C ALA A 160 5.78 -13.28 21.26
N MET A 161 6.10 -13.60 20.00
CA MET A 161 6.40 -14.96 19.57
C MET A 161 7.69 -15.00 18.76
N GLY A 162 8.52 -16.00 19.05
CA GLY A 162 9.76 -16.25 18.32
C GLY A 162 10.77 -15.11 18.40
N GLY A 163 11.44 -14.82 17.29
CA GLY A 163 12.50 -13.82 17.20
C GLY A 163 13.89 -14.37 17.51
N TYR A 164 14.84 -13.46 17.65
CA TYR A 164 16.26 -13.71 17.86
C TYR A 164 16.78 -12.91 19.06
N ASP A 165 17.54 -13.55 19.95
CA ASP A 165 18.05 -12.94 21.19
C ASP A 165 19.48 -12.39 21.08
N GLY A 166 20.12 -12.52 19.91
CA GLY A 166 21.53 -12.23 19.68
C GLY A 166 22.39 -13.48 19.49
N HIS A 167 21.89 -14.65 19.90
CA HIS A 167 22.57 -15.94 19.82
C HIS A 167 21.71 -17.04 19.17
N HIS A 168 20.46 -17.17 19.60
CA HIS A 168 19.55 -18.25 19.23
C HIS A 168 18.23 -17.70 18.67
N ARG A 169 17.69 -18.41 17.68
CA ARG A 169 16.30 -18.20 17.22
C ARG A 169 15.39 -18.92 18.20
N GLN A 170 14.25 -18.31 18.49
CA GLN A 170 13.38 -18.78 19.55
C GLN A 170 12.14 -19.45 18.99
N ASN A 171 11.69 -20.51 19.67
CA ASN A 171 10.35 -21.05 19.54
C ASN A 171 9.44 -20.67 20.72
N THR A 172 9.99 -20.02 21.74
CA THR A 172 9.23 -19.57 22.91
C THR A 172 8.26 -18.46 22.52
N ALA A 173 7.16 -18.38 23.28
CA ALA A 173 6.17 -17.33 23.15
C ALA A 173 5.70 -16.90 24.54
N GLU A 174 5.30 -15.65 24.64
CA GLU A 174 4.81 -15.03 25.86
C GLU A 174 3.69 -14.07 25.57
N LYS A 175 2.78 -13.90 26.53
CA LYS A 175 1.66 -12.96 26.45
C LYS A 175 1.74 -11.93 27.56
N TYR A 176 1.33 -10.72 27.25
CA TYR A 176 1.31 -9.58 28.13
C TYR A 176 -0.12 -9.17 28.44
N ASP A 177 -0.40 -9.03 29.74
CA ASP A 177 -1.63 -8.44 30.23
C ASP A 177 -1.36 -7.00 30.70
N HIS A 178 -1.92 -6.04 29.96
CA HIS A 178 -1.74 -4.62 30.22
C HIS A 178 -2.40 -4.14 31.52
N ARG A 179 -3.35 -4.90 32.07
CA ARG A 179 -4.05 -4.56 33.32
C ARG A 179 -3.20 -4.87 34.54
N THR A 180 -2.41 -5.94 34.46
CA THR A 180 -1.48 -6.36 35.52
C THR A 180 -0.04 -5.91 35.26
N ASN A 181 0.26 -5.42 34.04
CA ASN A 181 1.61 -5.09 33.59
C ASN A 181 2.57 -6.27 33.79
N GLN A 182 2.17 -7.46 33.33
CA GLN A 182 2.95 -8.69 33.49
C GLN A 182 3.00 -9.51 32.20
N TRP A 183 4.17 -10.11 31.95
CA TRP A 183 4.38 -11.12 30.91
C TRP A 183 4.29 -12.52 31.51
N SER A 184 3.59 -13.41 30.81
CA SER A 184 3.48 -14.83 31.15
C SER A 184 3.88 -15.68 29.96
N LEU A 185 4.71 -16.69 30.18
CA LEU A 185 5.05 -17.68 29.15
C LEU A 185 3.80 -18.48 28.75
N ILE A 186 3.69 -18.78 27.46
CA ILE A 186 2.72 -19.74 26.91
C ILE A 186 3.46 -20.94 26.33
N ALA A 187 2.71 -21.92 25.81
CA ALA A 187 3.34 -23.07 25.14
C ALA A 187 4.27 -22.60 24.01
N PRO A 188 5.45 -23.23 23.87
CA PRO A 188 6.36 -22.92 22.76
C PRO A 188 5.81 -23.47 21.45
N MET A 189 6.16 -22.81 20.35
CA MET A 189 5.93 -23.28 19.00
C MET A 189 6.71 -24.58 18.72
N ASN A 190 6.25 -25.35 17.74
CA ASN A 190 6.90 -26.57 17.29
C ASN A 190 8.24 -26.28 16.60
N MET A 191 8.34 -25.13 15.93
CA MET A 191 9.58 -24.70 15.27
C MET A 191 10.07 -23.34 15.77
N GLN A 192 11.39 -23.19 15.88
CA GLN A 192 12.01 -21.89 16.12
C GLN A 192 11.92 -21.02 14.86
N ARG A 193 11.56 -19.75 15.05
CA ARG A 193 11.40 -18.82 13.94
C ARG A 193 11.72 -17.39 14.38
N SER A 194 12.63 -16.75 13.66
CA SER A 194 12.77 -15.30 13.63
C SER A 194 12.20 -14.77 12.32
N ASP A 195 11.78 -13.51 12.27
CA ASP A 195 11.36 -12.85 11.02
C ASP A 195 10.15 -13.53 10.36
N ALA A 196 9.34 -14.18 11.20
CA ALA A 196 8.00 -14.65 10.89
C ALA A 196 7.00 -13.49 11.10
N SER A 197 5.75 -13.69 10.70
CA SER A 197 4.67 -12.77 11.02
C SER A 197 3.44 -13.53 11.49
N ALA A 198 2.66 -12.87 12.35
CA ALA A 198 1.53 -13.47 13.02
C ALA A 198 0.31 -12.55 13.02
N CYS A 199 -0.88 -13.14 13.00
CA CYS A 199 -2.13 -12.42 13.16
C CYS A 199 -3.14 -13.24 13.99
N ALA A 200 -4.08 -12.57 14.63
CA ALA A 200 -5.20 -13.20 15.31
C ALA A 200 -6.41 -13.30 14.38
N LEU A 201 -7.06 -14.47 14.35
CA LEU A 201 -8.27 -14.72 13.58
C LEU A 201 -9.12 -15.78 14.28
N ASN A 202 -10.42 -15.52 14.45
CA ASN A 202 -11.39 -16.46 15.02
C ASN A 202 -10.94 -17.08 16.36
N GLY A 203 -10.43 -16.25 17.29
CA GLY A 203 -10.02 -16.71 18.62
C GLY A 203 -8.69 -17.48 18.65
N LYS A 204 -7.94 -17.52 17.55
CA LYS A 204 -6.66 -18.22 17.44
C LYS A 204 -5.59 -17.29 16.88
N ILE A 205 -4.32 -17.65 17.10
CA ILE A 205 -3.18 -16.93 16.52
C ILE A 205 -2.52 -17.78 15.46
N TYR A 206 -2.35 -17.23 14.27
CA TYR A 206 -1.66 -17.87 13.16
C TYR A 206 -0.28 -17.24 13.03
N ILE A 207 0.77 -18.06 12.89
CA ILE A 207 2.13 -17.61 12.63
C ILE A 207 2.70 -18.32 11.40
N THR A 208 3.32 -17.56 10.51
CA THR A 208 3.68 -18.04 9.18
C THR A 208 5.13 -17.70 8.85
N GLY A 209 5.81 -18.64 8.19
CA GLY A 209 7.16 -18.43 7.67
C GLY A 209 8.22 -18.13 8.74
N GLY A 210 9.16 -17.27 8.39
CA GLY A 210 10.33 -16.93 9.18
C GLY A 210 11.58 -17.72 8.78
N PHE A 211 12.59 -17.63 9.63
CA PHE A 211 13.90 -18.23 9.46
C PHE A 211 14.27 -19.00 10.72
N ASN A 212 14.60 -20.28 10.57
CA ASN A 212 14.94 -21.15 11.71
C ASN A 212 16.43 -21.13 12.07
N GLY A 213 17.27 -20.32 11.39
CA GLY A 213 18.72 -20.33 11.55
C GLY A 213 19.46 -21.09 10.44
N GLN A 214 18.75 -21.90 9.64
CA GLN A 214 19.30 -22.65 8.51
C GLN A 214 18.61 -22.28 7.19
N GLU A 215 17.29 -22.22 7.19
CA GLU A 215 16.51 -21.96 5.99
C GLU A 215 15.28 -21.07 6.24
N CYS A 216 14.83 -20.43 5.16
CA CYS A 216 13.52 -19.76 5.13
C CYS A 216 12.42 -20.82 5.20
N MET A 217 11.42 -20.57 6.02
CA MET A 217 10.37 -21.53 6.33
C MET A 217 9.13 -21.29 5.46
N HIS A 218 8.47 -22.38 5.08
CA HIS A 218 7.12 -22.35 4.47
C HIS A 218 6.05 -22.93 5.43
N SER A 219 6.48 -23.47 6.57
CA SER A 219 5.59 -23.98 7.61
C SER A 219 4.83 -22.84 8.30
N ALA A 220 3.57 -23.11 8.62
CA ALA A 220 2.72 -22.26 9.43
C ALA A 220 2.16 -23.06 10.61
N GLU A 221 1.89 -22.35 11.71
CA GLU A 221 1.36 -22.91 12.94
C GLU A 221 0.18 -22.07 13.42
N VAL A 222 -0.76 -22.71 14.12
CA VAL A 222 -1.87 -22.07 14.81
C VAL A 222 -1.79 -22.35 16.30
N TYR A 223 -1.96 -21.31 17.11
CA TYR A 223 -2.06 -21.39 18.55
C TYR A 223 -3.52 -21.32 18.98
N ASP A 224 -3.89 -22.28 19.83
CA ASP A 224 -5.18 -22.31 20.50
C ASP A 224 -5.00 -21.88 21.97
N PRO A 225 -5.51 -20.70 22.38
CA PRO A 225 -5.36 -20.23 23.76
C PRO A 225 -6.15 -21.07 24.78
N GLU A 226 -7.24 -21.74 24.36
CA GLU A 226 -8.11 -22.50 25.27
C GLU A 226 -7.40 -23.75 25.83
N ILE A 227 -6.55 -24.37 25.01
CA ILE A 227 -5.78 -25.56 25.37
C ILE A 227 -4.28 -25.27 25.51
N ASN A 228 -3.87 -24.01 25.31
CA ASN A 228 -2.48 -23.57 25.34
C ASN A 228 -1.57 -24.46 24.48
N GLN A 229 -1.91 -24.62 23.20
CA GLN A 229 -1.19 -25.54 22.30
C GLN A 229 -0.98 -24.94 20.90
N TRP A 230 0.20 -25.19 20.34
CA TRP A 230 0.51 -24.93 18.93
C TRP A 230 0.32 -26.19 18.08
N SER A 231 -0.34 -26.05 16.94
CA SER A 231 -0.53 -27.11 15.95
C SER A 231 0.00 -26.66 14.58
N LEU A 232 0.66 -27.56 13.85
CA LEU A 232 1.03 -27.33 12.45
C LEU A 232 -0.24 -27.30 11.59
N ILE A 233 -0.30 -26.34 10.66
CA ILE A 233 -1.33 -26.28 9.61
C ILE A 233 -0.71 -26.59 8.25
N THR A 234 -1.53 -26.66 7.20
CA THR A 234 -1.04 -26.84 5.83
C THR A 234 0.05 -25.79 5.54
N PRO A 235 1.22 -26.19 5.03
CA PRO A 235 2.30 -25.24 4.77
C PRO A 235 1.98 -24.37 3.55
N MET A 236 2.59 -23.19 3.52
CA MET A 236 2.56 -22.27 2.38
C MET A 236 3.23 -22.91 1.15
N ARG A 237 2.91 -22.40 -0.03
CA ARG A 237 3.54 -22.85 -1.29
C ARG A 237 4.99 -22.42 -1.37
N SER A 238 5.29 -21.22 -0.88
CA SER A 238 6.63 -20.64 -0.92
C SER A 238 7.20 -20.46 0.48
N ARG A 239 8.52 -20.60 0.59
CA ARG A 239 9.28 -20.24 1.80
C ARG A 239 9.37 -18.72 1.89
N ARG A 240 9.19 -18.15 3.09
CA ARG A 240 9.16 -16.69 3.27
C ARG A 240 9.74 -16.32 4.64
N SER A 241 10.80 -15.52 4.68
CA SER A 241 11.28 -14.79 5.88
C SER A 241 11.15 -13.28 5.68
N GLY A 242 11.04 -12.50 6.75
CA GLY A 242 10.71 -11.07 6.63
C GLY A 242 9.37 -10.87 5.94
N VAL A 243 8.47 -11.82 6.17
CA VAL A 243 7.15 -11.93 5.58
C VAL A 243 6.15 -11.13 6.40
N SER A 244 5.05 -10.70 5.80
CA SER A 244 3.97 -10.04 6.49
C SER A 244 2.70 -10.88 6.46
N CYS A 245 2.04 -11.01 7.60
CA CYS A 245 0.86 -11.84 7.83
C CYS A 245 -0.24 -10.99 8.47
N ILE A 246 -1.45 -11.00 7.91
CA ILE A 246 -2.58 -10.22 8.43
C ILE A 246 -3.90 -10.98 8.29
N ALA A 247 -4.82 -10.78 9.24
CA ALA A 247 -6.16 -11.32 9.16
C ALA A 247 -7.06 -10.33 8.39
N TYR A 248 -7.75 -10.82 7.37
CA TYR A 248 -8.61 -9.99 6.54
C TYR A 248 -9.75 -10.85 5.96
N HIS A 249 -11.00 -10.36 6.06
CA HIS A 249 -12.20 -11.05 5.58
C HIS A 249 -12.31 -12.55 5.95
N GLY A 250 -11.97 -12.90 7.19
CA GLY A 250 -12.08 -14.27 7.68
C GLY A 250 -10.96 -15.21 7.21
N GLN A 251 -9.93 -14.68 6.55
CA GLN A 251 -8.78 -15.42 6.03
C GLN A 251 -7.46 -14.83 6.56
N VAL A 252 -6.38 -15.61 6.45
CA VAL A 252 -5.03 -15.16 6.79
C VAL A 252 -4.25 -14.89 5.51
N TYR A 253 -3.86 -13.65 5.28
CA TYR A 253 -3.08 -13.22 4.12
C TYR A 253 -1.60 -13.20 4.48
N VAL A 254 -0.77 -13.78 3.62
CA VAL A 254 0.68 -13.79 3.76
C VAL A 254 1.31 -13.26 2.49
N ILE A 255 2.09 -12.18 2.62
CA ILE A 255 2.50 -11.36 1.49
C ILE A 255 4.01 -11.10 1.55
N GLY A 256 4.67 -11.15 0.39
CA GLY A 256 6.07 -10.82 0.21
C GLY A 256 7.03 -11.75 0.96
N GLY A 257 8.12 -11.16 1.48
CA GLY A 257 9.20 -11.86 2.16
C GLY A 257 10.34 -12.28 1.23
N PHE A 258 11.30 -13.00 1.80
CA PHE A 258 12.49 -13.54 1.14
C PHE A 258 12.42 -15.07 1.14
N ASN A 259 12.63 -15.70 -0.01
CA ASN A 259 12.53 -17.16 -0.15
C ASN A 259 13.86 -17.91 -0.02
N GLY A 260 14.94 -17.20 0.31
CA GLY A 260 16.31 -17.71 0.27
C GLY A 260 17.08 -17.35 -1.00
N ILE A 261 16.40 -16.86 -2.04
CA ILE A 261 16.99 -16.49 -3.33
C ILE A 261 16.67 -15.03 -3.66
N SER A 262 15.39 -14.65 -3.64
CA SER A 262 14.91 -13.32 -4.01
C SER A 262 13.81 -12.82 -3.08
N ARG A 263 13.61 -11.49 -3.09
CA ARG A 263 12.47 -10.87 -2.41
C ARG A 263 11.25 -11.07 -3.29
N MET A 264 10.12 -11.35 -2.66
CA MET A 264 8.90 -11.74 -3.34
C MET A 264 7.92 -10.57 -3.39
N CYS A 265 7.20 -10.46 -4.51
CA CYS A 265 5.98 -9.66 -4.64
C CYS A 265 4.72 -10.51 -4.44
N SER A 266 4.83 -11.83 -4.59
CA SER A 266 3.69 -12.74 -4.44
C SER A 266 3.13 -12.80 -3.03
N GLY A 267 1.86 -13.13 -2.94
CA GLY A 267 1.20 -13.50 -1.69
C GLY A 267 0.31 -14.72 -1.84
N GLU A 268 -0.18 -15.20 -0.71
CA GLU A 268 -1.14 -16.29 -0.62
C GLU A 268 -2.07 -16.07 0.58
N LYS A 269 -3.32 -16.51 0.47
CA LYS A 269 -4.31 -16.45 1.54
C LYS A 269 -4.72 -17.84 1.99
N PHE A 270 -4.81 -18.04 3.29
CA PHE A 270 -5.20 -19.27 3.94
C PHE A 270 -6.65 -19.22 4.39
N ASN A 271 -7.40 -20.26 4.04
CA ASN A 271 -8.75 -20.49 4.55
C ASN A 271 -8.70 -21.47 5.74
N PRO A 272 -8.97 -21.03 6.99
CA PRO A 272 -8.96 -21.91 8.15
C PRO A 272 -9.98 -23.04 8.12
N GLN A 273 -11.13 -22.84 7.45
CA GLN A 273 -12.19 -23.85 7.37
C GLN A 273 -11.82 -24.99 6.42
N ALA A 274 -11.18 -24.66 5.30
CA ALA A 274 -10.73 -25.63 4.31
C ALA A 274 -9.31 -26.17 4.61
N ASN A 275 -8.54 -25.48 5.45
CA ASN A 275 -7.13 -25.73 5.71
C ASN A 275 -6.28 -25.73 4.42
N THR A 276 -6.52 -24.75 3.54
CA THR A 276 -5.86 -24.63 2.23
C THR A 276 -5.38 -23.22 1.93
N TRP A 277 -4.31 -23.13 1.15
CA TRP A 277 -3.75 -21.87 0.61
C TRP A 277 -4.18 -21.64 -0.84
N ALA A 278 -4.54 -20.39 -1.15
CA ALA A 278 -4.79 -19.90 -2.50
C ALA A 278 -3.87 -18.70 -2.81
N PRO A 279 -3.36 -18.56 -4.05
CA PRO A 279 -2.58 -17.38 -4.42
C PRO A 279 -3.45 -16.12 -4.43
N ILE A 280 -2.83 -14.97 -4.19
CA ILE A 280 -3.39 -13.64 -4.48
C ILE A 280 -2.55 -12.98 -5.58
N PRO A 281 -3.04 -11.91 -6.24
CA PRO A 281 -2.24 -11.13 -7.18
C PRO A 281 -0.92 -10.64 -6.57
N ASP A 282 0.12 -10.58 -7.40
CA ASP A 282 1.42 -10.09 -6.99
C ASP A 282 1.38 -8.56 -6.78
N MET A 283 2.08 -8.08 -5.74
CA MET A 283 2.40 -6.67 -5.60
C MET A 283 3.24 -6.17 -6.79
N TYR A 284 3.28 -4.86 -7.01
CA TYR A 284 4.17 -4.23 -7.98
C TYR A 284 5.63 -4.34 -7.57
N ASN A 285 5.93 -4.18 -6.27
CA ASN A 285 7.29 -4.18 -5.75
C ASN A 285 7.58 -5.40 -4.88
N PRO A 286 8.66 -6.17 -5.15
CA PRO A 286 9.11 -7.21 -4.25
C PRO A 286 9.64 -6.59 -2.95
N ARG A 287 9.28 -7.16 -1.80
CA ARG A 287 9.64 -6.59 -0.49
C ARG A 287 9.73 -7.64 0.61
N SER A 288 10.70 -7.47 1.51
CA SER A 288 10.76 -8.12 2.82
C SER A 288 10.86 -7.09 3.94
N ASN A 289 10.56 -7.48 5.18
CA ASN A 289 10.64 -6.65 6.38
C ASN A 289 9.89 -5.32 6.20
N PHE A 290 8.70 -5.39 5.60
CA PHE A 290 7.79 -4.27 5.41
C PHE A 290 6.67 -4.35 6.44
N ALA A 291 5.99 -3.24 6.70
CA ALA A 291 4.80 -3.27 7.55
C ALA A 291 3.56 -3.60 6.74
N ILE A 292 2.59 -4.26 7.38
CA ILE A 292 1.28 -4.58 6.80
C ILE A 292 0.20 -4.13 7.77
N GLU A 293 -0.89 -3.57 7.26
CA GLU A 293 -2.04 -3.20 8.10
C GLU A 293 -3.31 -3.16 7.26
N VAL A 294 -4.48 -3.31 7.89
CA VAL A 294 -5.78 -3.10 7.23
C VAL A 294 -6.29 -1.70 7.59
N ILE A 295 -6.64 -0.90 6.59
CA ILE A 295 -7.25 0.42 6.78
C ILE A 295 -8.22 0.73 5.63
N ASP A 296 -9.37 1.32 5.94
CA ASP A 296 -10.45 1.59 4.95
C ASP A 296 -10.80 0.34 4.10
N ASP A 297 -10.86 -0.84 4.74
CA ASP A 297 -11.19 -2.12 4.10
C ASP A 297 -10.27 -2.52 2.94
N MET A 298 -8.97 -2.25 3.10
CA MET A 298 -7.92 -2.69 2.18
C MET A 298 -6.66 -3.08 2.95
N ILE A 299 -5.86 -3.99 2.39
CA ILE A 299 -4.57 -4.38 2.98
C ILE A 299 -3.49 -3.45 2.43
N PHE A 300 -2.79 -2.71 3.29
CA PHE A 300 -1.68 -1.84 2.93
C PHE A 300 -0.34 -2.55 3.17
N ALA A 301 0.55 -2.51 2.18
CA ALA A 301 1.93 -2.97 2.25
C ALA A 301 2.87 -1.76 2.22
N ILE A 302 3.62 -1.54 3.31
CA ILE A 302 4.25 -0.25 3.61
C ILE A 302 5.76 -0.42 3.75
N GLY A 303 6.51 0.21 2.83
CA GLY A 303 7.97 0.21 2.84
C GLY A 303 8.58 -1.18 2.63
N GLY A 304 9.71 -1.43 3.28
CA GLY A 304 10.44 -2.69 3.24
C GLY A 304 11.82 -2.59 2.58
N PHE A 305 12.35 -3.76 2.24
CA PHE A 305 13.60 -3.92 1.51
C PHE A 305 13.35 -4.73 0.23
N ASN A 306 13.74 -4.20 -0.93
CA ASN A 306 13.46 -4.84 -2.23
C ASN A 306 14.56 -5.81 -2.70
N GLY A 307 15.66 -5.92 -1.95
CA GLY A 307 16.84 -6.70 -2.32
C GLY A 307 18.07 -5.87 -2.64
N VAL A 308 17.88 -4.59 -2.94
CA VAL A 308 18.95 -3.64 -3.24
C VAL A 308 18.93 -2.48 -2.25
N THR A 309 17.77 -1.86 -2.03
CA THR A 309 17.59 -0.70 -1.15
C THR A 309 16.40 -0.89 -0.23
N THR A 310 16.40 -0.13 0.88
CA THR A 310 15.16 0.12 1.60
C THR A 310 14.27 1.04 0.77
N ILE A 311 12.97 0.81 0.81
CA ILE A 311 11.98 1.50 -0.03
C ILE A 311 10.96 2.24 0.84
N TYR A 312 10.35 3.28 0.28
CA TYR A 312 9.23 4.02 0.88
C TYR A 312 7.87 3.68 0.24
N HIS A 313 7.87 2.76 -0.73
CA HIS A 313 6.67 2.49 -1.53
C HIS A 313 5.53 1.93 -0.71
N VAL A 314 4.32 2.44 -0.97
CA VAL A 314 3.09 1.96 -0.34
C VAL A 314 2.12 1.46 -1.41
N GLU A 315 1.65 0.24 -1.23
CA GLU A 315 0.66 -0.38 -2.11
C GLU A 315 -0.53 -0.85 -1.28
N CYS A 316 -1.75 -0.76 -1.80
CA CYS A 316 -2.94 -1.29 -1.14
C CYS A 316 -3.66 -2.31 -2.03
N TYR A 317 -4.17 -3.37 -1.41
CA TYR A 317 -4.90 -4.45 -2.07
C TYR A 317 -6.39 -4.36 -1.74
N ASP A 318 -7.23 -4.29 -2.78
CA ASP A 318 -8.69 -4.40 -2.67
C ASP A 318 -9.11 -5.80 -3.10
N GLU A 319 -9.70 -6.58 -2.17
CA GLU A 319 -10.19 -7.92 -2.49
C GLU A 319 -11.36 -7.90 -3.47
N ARG A 320 -12.20 -6.86 -3.47
CA ARG A 320 -13.39 -6.78 -4.31
C ARG A 320 -13.03 -6.71 -5.79
N THR A 321 -11.96 -6.00 -6.13
CA THR A 321 -11.41 -5.96 -7.49
C THR A 321 -10.34 -7.03 -7.70
N ASN A 322 -9.77 -7.56 -6.61
CA ASN A 322 -8.65 -8.50 -6.63
C ASN A 322 -7.46 -7.89 -7.38
N GLU A 323 -7.10 -6.66 -7.01
CA GLU A 323 -6.03 -5.87 -7.60
C GLU A 323 -5.25 -5.10 -6.52
N TRP A 324 -3.98 -4.81 -6.82
CA TRP A 324 -3.17 -3.86 -6.07
C TRP A 324 -3.29 -2.47 -6.69
N TYR A 325 -3.18 -1.44 -5.87
CA TYR A 325 -3.12 -0.04 -6.26
C TYR A 325 -1.95 0.66 -5.55
N GLU A 326 -1.37 1.66 -6.19
CA GLU A 326 -0.39 2.54 -5.55
C GLU A 326 -1.11 3.49 -4.60
N ALA A 327 -0.63 3.56 -3.34
CA ALA A 327 -1.02 4.59 -2.39
C ALA A 327 0.12 5.63 -2.29
N THR A 328 -0.12 6.77 -1.64
CA THR A 328 0.97 7.74 -1.45
C THR A 328 2.11 7.13 -0.63
N ASP A 329 3.32 7.26 -1.18
CA ASP A 329 4.56 6.79 -0.58
C ASP A 329 4.91 7.49 0.74
N MET A 330 5.58 6.77 1.64
CA MET A 330 6.11 7.34 2.89
C MET A 330 7.13 8.47 2.61
N ASN A 331 7.31 9.39 3.55
CA ASN A 331 8.36 10.41 3.42
C ASN A 331 9.76 9.84 3.65
N ILE A 332 9.87 8.66 4.29
CA ILE A 332 11.14 8.05 4.68
C ILE A 332 11.20 6.61 4.18
N TYR A 333 12.27 6.26 3.45
CA TYR A 333 12.54 4.88 3.02
C TYR A 333 12.98 4.00 4.20
N ARG A 334 12.19 2.98 4.54
CA ARG A 334 12.41 2.18 5.75
C ARG A 334 12.00 0.73 5.55
N SER A 335 12.85 -0.17 6.02
CA SER A 335 12.51 -1.57 6.30
C SER A 335 12.46 -1.79 7.80
N ALA A 336 12.13 -3.00 8.24
CA ALA A 336 12.17 -3.42 9.65
C ALA A 336 11.31 -2.53 10.58
N LEU A 337 10.41 -1.75 10.00
CA LEU A 337 9.41 -0.94 10.68
C LEU A 337 8.21 -1.81 11.03
N SER A 338 7.38 -1.29 11.92
CA SER A 338 6.08 -1.86 12.21
C SER A 338 5.01 -0.80 11.98
N ALA A 339 3.85 -1.21 11.49
CA ALA A 339 2.68 -0.37 11.39
C ALA A 339 1.56 -0.89 12.29
N CYS A 340 0.69 0.02 12.68
CA CYS A 340 -0.52 -0.30 13.42
C CYS A 340 -1.58 0.77 13.18
N VAL A 341 -2.85 0.43 13.36
CA VAL A 341 -3.97 1.36 13.25
C VAL A 341 -4.59 1.61 14.61
N ILE A 342 -4.96 2.87 14.86
CA ILE A 342 -5.85 3.24 15.98
C ILE A 342 -7.12 3.84 15.39
N ASP A 343 -8.27 3.30 15.81
CA ASP A 343 -9.59 3.85 15.53
C ASP A 343 -9.99 4.92 16.57
N GLY A 344 -10.82 5.88 16.15
CA GLY A 344 -11.56 6.73 17.07
C GLY A 344 -10.74 7.67 17.97
N LEU A 345 -9.49 7.98 17.61
CA LEU A 345 -8.63 8.88 18.40
C LEU A 345 -9.30 10.24 18.67
N PRO A 346 -9.51 10.64 19.94
CA PRO A 346 -10.13 11.92 20.28
C PRO A 346 -9.34 13.14 19.77
N ASN A 347 -8.01 13.02 19.72
CA ASN A 347 -7.07 14.03 19.25
C ASN A 347 -6.54 13.72 17.84
N VAL A 348 -7.33 13.07 16.98
CA VAL A 348 -6.94 12.71 15.60
C VAL A 348 -6.31 13.86 14.80
N GLN A 349 -6.72 15.10 15.06
CA GLN A 349 -6.19 16.29 14.40
C GLN A 349 -4.67 16.48 14.59
N ASP A 350 -4.11 15.93 15.66
CA ASP A 350 -2.68 15.98 15.94
C ASP A 350 -1.85 15.09 15.00
N TYR A 351 -2.52 14.12 14.35
CA TYR A 351 -1.90 13.04 13.58
C TYR A 351 -2.17 13.12 12.08
N ILE A 352 -2.88 14.16 11.62
CA ILE A 352 -3.25 14.32 10.21
C ILE A 352 -2.66 15.58 9.62
N HIS A 353 -2.75 15.69 8.29
CA HIS A 353 -2.18 16.80 7.56
C HIS A 353 -2.78 18.13 8.05
N LYS A 354 -1.98 19.12 8.43
CA LYS A 354 -2.51 20.36 9.07
C LYS A 354 -3.24 21.28 8.09
N HIS A 355 -2.85 21.32 6.82
CA HIS A 355 -3.37 22.27 5.83
C HIS A 355 -4.43 21.64 4.91
N ARG A 356 -5.43 20.97 5.48
CA ARG A 356 -6.46 20.21 4.72
C ARG A 356 -7.34 21.11 3.85
N ASP A 357 -7.49 22.37 4.24
CA ASP A 357 -8.26 23.37 3.51
C ASP A 357 -7.69 23.65 2.11
N ARG A 358 -6.40 23.40 1.90
CA ARG A 358 -5.72 23.60 0.61
C ARG A 358 -5.75 22.38 -0.29
N LEU A 359 -6.13 21.20 0.22
CA LEU A 359 -6.17 19.95 -0.56
C LEU A 359 -7.11 20.04 -1.76
N MET A 360 -8.25 20.72 -1.61
CA MET A 360 -9.21 20.91 -2.71
C MET A 360 -8.64 21.80 -3.81
N GLU A 361 -7.91 22.85 -3.45
CA GLU A 361 -7.24 23.73 -4.41
C GLU A 361 -6.08 23.00 -5.10
N GLU A 362 -5.25 22.26 -4.36
CA GLU A 362 -4.19 21.43 -4.94
C GLU A 362 -4.74 20.36 -5.90
N LYS A 363 -5.82 19.68 -5.51
CA LYS A 363 -6.49 18.69 -6.36
C LYS A 363 -7.05 19.35 -7.62
N ARG A 364 -7.64 20.53 -7.50
CA ARG A 364 -8.12 21.32 -8.65
C ARG A 364 -6.96 21.72 -9.57
N GLN A 365 -5.87 22.23 -9.03
CA GLN A 365 -4.68 22.59 -9.79
C GLN A 365 -4.05 21.40 -10.50
N LYS A 366 -3.94 20.23 -9.83
CA LYS A 366 -3.48 18.98 -10.45
C LYS A 366 -4.40 18.51 -11.57
N MET A 367 -5.72 18.57 -11.38
CA MET A 367 -6.69 18.23 -12.43
C MET A 367 -6.56 19.14 -13.65
N ILE A 368 -6.44 20.45 -13.43
CA ILE A 368 -6.21 21.44 -14.49
C ILE A 368 -4.87 21.18 -15.20
N ALA A 369 -3.81 20.86 -14.46
CA ALA A 369 -2.51 20.53 -15.03
C ALA A 369 -2.56 19.25 -15.88
N LEU A 370 -3.25 18.20 -15.41
CA LEU A 370 -3.46 16.96 -16.18
C LEU A 370 -4.28 17.19 -17.44
N GLU A 371 -5.34 18.00 -17.34
CA GLU A 371 -6.18 18.36 -18.49
C GLU A 371 -5.40 19.21 -19.51
N ASN A 372 -4.58 20.15 -19.04
CA ASN A 372 -3.67 20.92 -19.89
C ASN A 372 -2.61 20.03 -20.54
N GLN A 373 -2.06 19.04 -19.83
CA GLN A 373 -1.13 18.06 -20.42
C GLN A 373 -1.81 17.18 -21.46
N ARG A 374 -3.06 16.75 -21.24
CA ARG A 374 -3.85 16.02 -22.25
C ARG A 374 -4.16 16.87 -23.47
N ASN A 375 -4.51 18.14 -23.28
CA ASN A 375 -4.78 19.09 -24.35
C ASN A 375 -3.51 19.46 -25.13
N MET A 376 -2.38 19.67 -24.45
CA MET A 376 -1.08 19.89 -25.10
C MET A 376 -0.55 18.63 -25.80
N GLY A 377 -0.84 17.43 -25.27
CA GLY A 377 -0.56 16.16 -25.94
C GLY A 377 -1.36 15.99 -27.23
N GLY A 378 -2.62 16.46 -27.26
CA GLY A 378 -3.45 16.51 -28.48
C GLY A 378 -2.94 17.50 -29.53
N VAL A 379 -2.41 18.66 -29.11
CA VAL A 379 -1.82 19.65 -30.02
C VAL A 379 -0.46 19.17 -30.55
N GLY A 380 0.37 18.55 -29.71
CA GLY A 380 1.66 17.97 -30.10
C GLY A 380 1.53 16.79 -31.08
N HIS A 381 0.49 15.95 -30.92
CA HIS A 381 0.23 14.84 -31.85
C HIS A 381 -0.21 15.35 -33.24
N ASN A 382 -1.02 16.40 -33.30
CA ASN A 382 -1.42 17.01 -34.57
C ASN A 382 -0.27 17.77 -35.27
N ILE A 383 0.62 18.43 -34.52
CA ILE A 383 1.81 19.07 -35.09
C ILE A 383 2.81 18.02 -35.60
N ALA A 384 3.00 16.92 -34.87
CA ALA A 384 3.87 15.82 -35.29
C ALA A 384 3.33 15.13 -36.55
N ILE A 385 2.03 14.88 -36.65
CA ILE A 385 1.40 14.30 -37.86
C ILE A 385 1.57 15.24 -39.06
N ASN A 386 1.35 16.54 -38.89
CA ASN A 386 1.51 17.52 -39.98
C ASN A 386 2.97 17.65 -40.43
N GLN A 387 3.94 17.70 -39.51
CA GLN A 387 5.37 17.70 -39.85
C GLN A 387 5.81 16.39 -40.50
N GLN A 388 5.26 15.26 -40.09
CA GLN A 388 5.55 13.96 -40.69
C GLN A 388 4.94 13.84 -42.10
N GLN A 389 3.75 14.40 -42.34
CA GLN A 389 3.16 14.51 -43.68
C GLN A 389 3.95 15.45 -44.60
N GLU A 390 4.41 16.61 -44.12
CA GLU A 390 5.26 17.52 -44.90
C GLU A 390 6.62 16.89 -45.23
N ASN A 391 7.24 16.18 -44.29
CA ASN A 391 8.50 15.46 -44.51
C ASN A 391 8.34 14.31 -45.51
N ILE A 392 7.24 13.55 -45.45
CA ILE A 392 6.94 12.49 -46.43
C ILE A 392 6.72 13.12 -47.83
N ALA A 393 6.00 14.24 -47.93
CA ALA A 393 5.81 14.93 -49.20
C ALA A 393 7.14 15.46 -49.80
N ALA A 394 8.03 15.97 -48.96
CA ALA A 394 9.36 16.42 -49.38
C ALA A 394 10.24 15.25 -49.88
N VAL A 395 10.22 14.11 -49.19
CA VAL A 395 10.96 12.89 -49.61
C VAL A 395 10.39 12.31 -50.90
N VAL A 396 9.07 12.28 -51.07
CA VAL A 396 8.42 11.81 -52.31
C VAL A 396 8.80 12.72 -53.49
N ASN A 397 8.82 14.04 -53.30
CA ASN A 397 9.26 14.98 -54.34
C ASN A 397 10.74 14.82 -54.70
N ALA A 398 11.62 14.63 -53.71
CA ALA A 398 13.04 14.39 -53.94
C ALA A 398 13.28 13.06 -54.71
N ASN A 399 12.54 12.01 -54.37
CA ASN A 399 12.61 10.72 -55.05
C ASN A 399 12.05 10.80 -56.49
N MET A 400 10.99 11.56 -56.72
CA MET A 400 10.46 11.83 -58.06
C MET A 400 11.48 12.60 -58.93
N GLN A 401 12.20 13.57 -58.35
CA GLN A 401 13.28 14.27 -59.04
C GLN A 401 14.46 13.33 -59.37
N GLN A 402 14.86 12.46 -58.44
CA GLN A 402 15.89 11.45 -58.70
C GLN A 402 15.47 10.45 -59.78
N LEU A 403 14.21 10.01 -59.79
CA LEU A 403 13.69 9.10 -60.81
C LEU A 403 13.71 9.75 -62.21
N ASN A 404 13.35 11.03 -62.31
CA ASN A 404 13.42 11.79 -63.57
C ASN A 404 14.88 11.95 -64.05
N ILE A 405 15.83 12.21 -63.13
CA ILE A 405 17.25 12.29 -63.47
C ILE A 405 17.78 10.94 -63.95
N LEU A 406 17.39 9.84 -63.29
CA LEU A 406 17.77 8.48 -63.69
C LEU A 406 17.16 8.08 -65.04
N GLN A 407 15.92 8.48 -65.34
CA GLN A 407 15.31 8.26 -66.65
C GLN A 407 16.01 9.05 -67.76
N GLN A 408 16.45 10.29 -67.49
CA GLN A 408 17.25 11.08 -68.43
C GLN A 408 18.66 10.50 -68.65
N LEU A 409 19.30 10.00 -67.59
CA LEU A 409 20.60 9.33 -67.69
C LEU A 409 20.51 8.00 -68.44
N ASN A 410 19.43 7.22 -68.23
CA ASN A 410 19.23 5.93 -68.90
C ASN A 410 18.91 6.11 -70.41
N ALA A 411 18.21 7.20 -70.78
CA ALA A 411 18.01 7.58 -72.19
C ALA A 411 19.32 7.99 -72.91
N ASN A 412 20.32 8.49 -72.17
CA ASN A 412 21.63 8.86 -72.72
C ASN A 412 22.65 7.70 -72.76
N LEU A 413 22.42 6.62 -72.00
CA LEU A 413 23.32 5.47 -71.90
C LEU A 413 22.95 4.29 -72.83
N ASN A 414 21.76 4.32 -73.44
CA ASN A 414 21.31 3.32 -74.44
C ASN A 414 20.80 4.01 -75.72
N PRO A 415 21.69 4.47 -76.62
CA PRO A 415 21.26 4.76 -77.99
C PRO A 415 20.84 3.43 -78.65
N ALA A 416 19.64 3.39 -79.24
CA ALA A 416 19.13 2.20 -79.93
C ALA A 416 20.16 1.67 -80.95
N LEU A 417 20.63 0.43 -80.74
CA LEU A 417 21.51 -0.27 -81.69
C LEU A 417 20.71 -0.66 -82.95
N PRO A 418 21.27 -0.48 -84.16
CA PRO A 418 20.59 -0.89 -85.40
C PRO A 418 20.54 -2.41 -85.52
N PRO A 419 19.55 -2.99 -86.22
CA PRO A 419 19.36 -4.44 -86.27
C PRO A 419 20.42 -5.08 -87.17
N ALA A 420 21.05 -6.16 -86.69
CA ALA A 420 22.01 -6.96 -87.45
C ALA A 420 21.42 -8.35 -87.81
N PRO A 421 21.83 -8.95 -88.94
CA PRO A 421 21.06 -9.96 -89.66
C PRO A 421 21.26 -11.41 -89.17
N VAL A 422 20.25 -12.22 -89.46
CA VAL A 422 20.11 -13.69 -89.27
C VAL A 422 20.63 -14.39 -90.55
N PRO A 423 20.81 -15.72 -90.66
CA PRO A 423 21.41 -16.79 -89.84
C PRO A 423 22.48 -17.61 -90.63
N ASN A 424 23.08 -18.67 -90.05
CA ASN A 424 22.92 -20.06 -90.52
C ASN A 424 23.68 -21.11 -89.66
N PRO A 425 23.32 -22.42 -89.75
CA PRO A 425 23.40 -23.34 -88.61
C PRO A 425 24.44 -24.48 -88.72
N GLN A 426 24.83 -24.97 -87.53
CA GLN A 426 25.25 -26.35 -87.13
C GLN A 426 26.54 -26.93 -87.75
N PRO A 427 27.14 -28.05 -87.25
CA PRO A 427 26.77 -29.00 -86.16
C PRO A 427 27.93 -29.46 -85.20
N MET A 428 27.59 -30.32 -84.20
CA MET A 428 28.32 -31.51 -83.60
C MET A 428 29.82 -31.39 -83.20
N ASP A 429 30.37 -31.90 -82.09
CA ASP A 429 30.37 -33.25 -81.45
C ASP A 429 31.21 -33.15 -80.12
N VAL A 430 30.85 -33.81 -79.01
CA VAL A 430 31.47 -35.02 -78.37
C VAL A 430 32.54 -34.78 -77.28
N ASP A 431 32.22 -35.34 -76.10
CA ASP A 431 33.00 -35.91 -74.96
C ASP A 431 34.30 -35.30 -74.41
N GLU A 432 34.37 -35.21 -73.06
CA GLU A 432 35.25 -36.06 -72.23
C GLU A 432 34.98 -35.83 -70.70
N ASN A 433 34.61 -36.92 -70.00
CA ASN A 433 35.17 -37.50 -68.76
C ASN A 433 36.08 -36.62 -67.87
N GLU A 434 36.17 -36.73 -66.53
CA GLU A 434 35.78 -37.74 -65.54
C GLU A 434 36.18 -37.19 -64.14
N ASN A 435 35.50 -37.70 -63.09
CA ASN A 435 36.04 -38.10 -61.76
C ASN A 435 36.78 -37.07 -60.86
N ASN A 436 36.67 -37.09 -59.54
CA ASN A 436 35.90 -37.87 -58.56
C ASN A 436 36.04 -37.18 -57.18
N GLN A 437 34.96 -37.22 -56.39
CA GLN A 437 34.85 -37.70 -54.98
C GLN A 437 36.01 -37.46 -53.99
N ASN A 438 35.79 -37.13 -52.72
CA ASN A 438 34.64 -37.35 -51.81
C ASN A 438 34.58 -36.26 -50.75
#